data_AF-A0A956Y3S5-F1
#
_entry.id   AF-A0A956Y3S5-F1
#
_cell.length_a   1.000
_cell.length_b   1.000
_cell.length_c   1.000
_cell.angle_alpha   90.00
_cell.angle_beta   90.00
_cell.angle_gamma   90.00
#
_symmetry.space_group_name_H-M   'P 1'
#
loop_
_entity.id
_entity.type
_entity.pdbx_description
1 polymer ?
#
loop_
_entity_poly.entity_id
_entity_poly.type
_entity_poly.pdbx_seq_one_letter_code
_entity_poly.pdbx_strand_id
1 'polypeptide(L)' 'MGIQLVWEDDDKTILRHIYEGIWTVADFIGAVDESRKLLLEVEHPVDLIIDMREAAGPPP' A
#
# COMPACT_ATOMS: atom_id res chain seq x y z
N MET A 1 -2.26 7.63 -10.93
CA MET A 1 -3.24 6.53 -10.90
C MET A 1 -2.46 5.26 -10.73
N GLY A 2 -2.70 4.53 -9.66
CA GLY A 2 -1.84 3.45 -9.18
C GLY A 2 -1.98 3.27 -7.67
N ILE A 3 -0.98 2.61 -7.07
CA ILE A 3 -0.96 2.28 -5.65
C ILE A 3 0.26 2.93 -5.00
N GLN A 4 0.07 3.60 -3.88
CA GLN A 4 1.13 4.25 -3.11
C GLN A 4 1.21 3.67 -1.70
N LEU A 5 2.41 3.61 -1.14
CA LEU A 5 2.67 3.13 0.22
C LEU A 5 3.25 4.26 1.05
N VAL A 6 2.67 4.54 2.21
CA VAL A 6 3.11 5.64 3.08
C VAL A 6 3.06 5.20 4.54
N TRP A 7 4.10 5.50 5.32
CA TRP A 7 4.06 5.38 6.78
C TRP A 7 3.26 6.55 7.36
N GLU A 8 2.27 6.26 8.20
CA GLU A 8 1.42 7.30 8.81
C GLU A 8 2.11 8.01 9.98
N ASP A 9 3.17 7.41 10.51
CA ASP A 9 3.89 7.86 11.70
C ASP A 9 5.40 7.60 11.57
N ASP A 10 6.19 8.42 12.26
CA ASP A 10 7.66 8.33 12.26
C ASP A 10 8.17 7.03 12.89
N ASP A 11 7.40 6.45 13.81
CA ASP A 11 7.70 5.17 14.47
C ASP A 11 7.40 3.95 13.57
N LYS A 12 6.87 4.19 12.35
CA LYS A 12 6.52 3.17 11.35
C LYS A 12 5.63 2.07 11.93
N THR A 13 4.60 2.45 12.68
CA THR A 13 3.65 1.49 13.28
C THR A 13 2.45 1.24 12.38
N ILE A 14 2.13 2.16 11.47
CA ILE A 14 1.02 2.02 10.52
C ILE A 14 1.50 2.30 9.08
N LEU A 15 1.28 1.34 8.18
CA LEU A 15 1.53 1.49 6.75
C LEU A 15 0.21 1.62 5.98
N ARG A 16 -0.01 2.75 5.31
CA ARG A 16 -1.18 2.96 4.45
C ARG A 16 -0.86 2.59 3.01
N HIS A 17 -1.72 1.78 2.41
CA HIS A 17 -1.79 1.53 0.97
C HIS A 17 -2.88 2.42 0.39
N ILE A 18 -2.54 3.35 -0.49
CA ILE A 18 -3.47 4.28 -1.13
C ILE A 18 -3.69 3.85 -2.58
N TYR A 19 -4.92 3.44 -2.89
CA TYR A 19 -5.34 3.02 -4.23
C TYR A 19 -6.09 4.17 -4.90
N GLU A 20 -5.53 4.71 -5.98
CA GLU A 20 -6.10 5.86 -6.69
C GLU A 20 -6.35 5.57 -8.17
N GLY A 21 -7.59 5.79 -8.60
CA GLY A 21 -8.01 5.62 -9.98
C GLY A 21 -7.94 4.17 -10.44
N ILE A 22 -7.59 3.97 -11.71
CA ILE A 22 -7.44 2.66 -12.34
C ILE A 22 -6.06 2.12 -11.99
N TRP A 23 -6.02 0.88 -11.50
CA TRP A 23 -4.80 0.16 -11.17
C TRP A 23 -4.88 -1.27 -11.72
N THR A 24 -3.76 -1.81 -12.17
CA THR A 24 -3.70 -3.18 -12.71
C THR A 24 -3.34 -4.19 -11.63
N VAL A 25 -3.57 -5.47 -11.90
CA VAL A 25 -3.07 -6.56 -11.02
C VAL A 25 -1.54 -6.50 -10.86
N ALA A 26 -0.81 -6.06 -11.89
CA ALA A 26 0.63 -5.89 -11.81
C ALA A 26 1.02 -4.79 -10.82
N ASP A 27 0.28 -3.67 -10.80
CA ASP A 27 0.48 -2.60 -9.82
C ASP A 27 0.24 -3.12 -8.40
N PHE A 28 -0.82 -3.93 -8.20
CA PHE A 28 -1.11 -4.55 -6.91
C PHE A 28 0.00 -5.49 -6.45
N ILE A 29 0.49 -6.38 -7.32
CA ILE A 29 1.59 -7.28 -6.99
C ILE A 29 2.85 -6.49 -6.63
N GLY A 30 3.16 -5.44 -7.40
CA GLY A 30 4.28 -4.54 -7.12
C GLY A 30 4.18 -3.87 -5.74
N ALA A 31 3.00 -3.35 -5.39
CA ALA A 31 2.75 -2.75 -4.09
C ALA A 31 2.84 -3.77 -2.94
N VAL A 32 2.39 -5.01 -3.14
CA VAL A 32 2.55 -6.07 -2.14
C VAL A 32 4.03 -6.41 -1.92
N ASP A 33 4.82 -6.53 -3.00
CA ASP A 33 6.25 -6.80 -2.90
C ASP A 33 7.01 -5.66 -2.22
N GLU A 34 6.65 -4.41 -2.50
CA GLU A 34 7.22 -3.23 -1.84
C GLU A 34 6.82 -3.16 -0.37
N SER A 35 5.54 -3.35 -0.06
CA SER A 35 5.03 -3.41 1.31
C SER A 35 5.75 -4.49 2.11
N ARG A 36 6.00 -5.67 1.51
CA ARG A 36 6.76 -6.73 2.16
C ARG A 36 8.18 -6.31 2.51
N LYS A 37 8.87 -5.56 1.64
CA LYS A 37 10.22 -5.04 1.92
C LYS A 37 10.19 -4.05 3.07
N LEU A 38 9.26 -3.10 3.07
CA LEU A 38 9.07 -2.12 4.14
C LEU A 38 8.80 -2.79 5.49
N LEU A 39 7.96 -3.83 5.51
CA LEU A 39 7.65 -4.58 6.73
C LEU A 39 8.84 -5.40 7.26
N LEU A 40 9.81 -5.77 6.40
CA LEU A 40 11.03 -6.45 6.84
C LEU A 40 12.08 -5.50 7.43
N GLU A 41 11.91 -4.18 7.28
CA GLU A 41 12.81 -3.17 7.86
C GLU A 41 12.51 -2.86 9.33
N VAL A 42 11.42 -3.39 9.87
CA VAL A 42 10.96 -3.14 11.25
C VAL A 42 10.87 -4.44 12.04
N GLU A 43 11.14 -4.36 13.34
CA GLU A 43 11.14 -5.52 14.25
C GLU A 43 9.84 -5.65 15.06
N HIS A 44 8.87 -4.76 14.83
CA HIS A 44 7.59 -4.70 15.53
C HIS A 44 6.40 -5.00 14.60
N PRO A 45 5.24 -5.40 15.15
CA PRO A 45 4.01 -5.51 14.38
C PRO A 45 3.60 -4.17 13.77
N VAL A 46 3.09 -4.20 12.55
CA VAL A 46 2.60 -3.04 11.81
C VAL A 46 1.14 -3.27 11.44
N ASP A 47 0.31 -2.25 11.68
CA ASP A 47 -1.06 -2.24 11.21
C ASP A 47 -1.14 -1.69 9.78
N LEU A 48 -2.04 -2.25 8.97
CA LEU A 48 -2.23 -1.83 7.58
C LEU A 48 -3.55 -1.10 7.42
N ILE A 49 -3.50 0.07 6.77
CA ILE A 49 -4.70 0.77 6.28
C ILE A 49 -4.77 0.61 4.78
N ILE A 50 -5.86 0.01 4.29
CA ILE A 50 -6.13 -0.10 2.85
C ILE A 50 -7.11 1.02 2.47
N ASP A 51 -6.61 2.07 1.83
CA ASP A 51 -7.36 3.23 1.42
C ASP A 51 -7.83 3.10 -0.03
N MET A 52 -9.10 2.76 -0.18
CA MET A 52 -9.76 2.51 -1.47
C MET A 52 -10.72 3.64 -1.87
N ARG A 53 -10.70 4.78 -1.18
CA ARG A 53 -11.73 5.83 -1.34
C ARG A 53 -11.82 6.38 -2.76
N GLU A 54 -10.68 6.49 -3.43
CA GLU A 54 -10.55 7.01 -4.80
C GLU A 54 -10.25 5.90 -5.82
N ALA A 55 -10.42 4.62 -5.45
CA ALA A 55 -10.13 3.50 -6.32
C ALA A 55 -11.25 3.27 -7.36
N ALA A 56 -10.88 3.23 -8.64
CA ALA A 56 -11.79 2.84 -9.72
C ALA A 56 -11.73 1.33 -10.03
N GLY A 57 -10.68 0.64 -9.58
CA GLY A 57 -10.45 -0.80 -9.82
C GLY A 57 -9.66 -1.08 -11.10
N PRO A 58 -9.54 -2.37 -11.51
CA PRO A 58 -8.86 -2.73 -12.74
C PRO A 58 -9.57 -2.20 -13.99
N PRO A 59 -8.83 -2.03 -15.11
CA PRO A 59 -9.45 -1.65 -16.37
C PRO A 59 -10.55 -2.66 -16.76
N PRO A 60 -11.65 -2.22 -17.39
CA PRO A 60 -12.73 -3.08 -17.84
C PRO A 60 -12.31 -4.10 -18.89
#